data_AF-A0A316L2H3-F1
#
_entry.id   AF-A0A316L2H3-F1
#
_cell.length_a   1.000
_cell.length_b   1.000
_cell.length_c   1.000
_cell.angle_alpha   90.00
_cell.angle_beta   90.00
_cell.angle_gamma   90.00
#
_symmetry.space_group_name_H-M   'P 1'
#
loop_
_entity.id
_entity.type
_entity.pdbx_description
1 polymer ?
#
loop_
_entity_poly.entity_id
_entity_poly.type
_entity_poly.pdbx_seq_one_letter_code
_entity_poly.pdbx_strand_id
1 'polypeptide(L)' 'MKKLNLGSELSKNEQKKVTGGATLLCNASWSQVVYNFPSCSMAATYCAAAQGSTVNYCY' A
#
# COMPACT_ATOMS: atom_id res chain seq x y z
N MET A 1 8.82 -23.08 27.56
CA MET A 1 8.07 -22.68 26.34
C MET A 1 8.88 -23.11 25.12
N LYS A 2 8.35 -23.99 24.26
CA LYS A 2 9.01 -24.33 22.98
C LYS A 2 8.88 -23.12 22.05
N LYS A 3 10.00 -22.57 21.57
CA LYS A 3 9.99 -21.49 20.58
C LYS A 3 9.37 -22.01 19.28
N LEU A 4 8.29 -21.39 18.83
CA LEU A 4 7.74 -21.61 17.49
C LEU A 4 8.68 -20.95 16.48
N ASN A 5 9.21 -21.74 15.53
CA ASN A 5 9.87 -21.20 14.35
C ASN A 5 8.80 -20.79 13.35
N LEU A 6 8.61 -19.49 13.16
CA LEU A 6 7.60 -18.91 12.26
C LEU A 6 8.04 -18.86 10.78
N GLY A 7 9.10 -19.59 10.42
CA GLY A 7 9.70 -19.49 9.08
C GLY A 7 10.39 -18.15 8.85
N SER A 8 10.84 -17.94 7.61
CA SER A 8 11.51 -16.70 7.18
C SER A 8 10.48 -15.66 6.75
N GLU A 9 10.71 -14.40 7.12
CA GLU A 9 9.88 -13.28 6.67
C GLU A 9 9.93 -13.16 5.13
N LEU A 10 8.77 -12.96 4.51
CA LEU A 10 8.65 -12.79 3.07
C LEU A 10 9.42 -11.53 2.63
N SER A 11 10.15 -11.63 1.52
CA SER A 11 10.76 -10.45 0.90
C SER A 11 9.65 -9.45 0.49
N LYS A 12 9.96 -8.15 0.43
CA LYS A 12 8.99 -7.12 0.01
C LYS A 12 8.31 -7.43 -1.33
N ASN A 13 9.02 -8.08 -2.24
CA ASN A 13 8.47 -8.49 -3.53
C ASN A 13 7.49 -9.66 -3.39
N GLU A 14 7.78 -10.61 -2.52
CA GLU A 14 6.89 -11.73 -2.21
C GLU A 14 5.66 -11.24 -1.42
N GLN A 15 5.82 -10.28 -0.52
CA GLN A 15 4.70 -9.64 0.16
C GLN A 15 3.75 -8.99 -0.85
N LYS A 16 4.27 -8.24 -1.84
CA LYS A 16 3.47 -7.68 -2.94
C LYS A 16 2.73 -8.74 -3.76
N LYS A 17 3.35 -9.91 -4.01
CA LYS A 17 2.70 -11.03 -4.71
C LYS A 17 1.53 -11.61 -3.92
N VAL A 18 1.68 -11.71 -2.60
CA VAL A 18 0.63 -12.24 -1.71
C VAL A 18 -0.51 -11.24 -1.57
N THR A 19 -0.20 -9.95 -1.48
CA THR A 19 -1.20 -8.94 -1.16
C THR A 19 -1.90 -8.33 -2.39
N GLY A 20 -1.36 -8.51 -3.60
CA GLY A 20 -2.10 -8.37 -4.84
C GLY A 20 -2.70 -6.99 -5.12
N GLY A 21 -2.08 -5.91 -4.65
CA GLY A 21 -2.55 -4.54 -4.88
C GLY A 21 -1.41 -3.55 -5.10
N ALA A 22 -1.79 -2.37 -5.58
CA ALA A 22 -0.89 -1.26 -5.80
C ALA A 22 -0.43 -0.63 -4.47
N THR A 23 0.70 0.06 -4.48
CA THR A 23 1.07 0.98 -3.41
C THR A 23 0.70 2.39 -3.82
N LEU A 24 -0.04 3.10 -2.99
CA LEU A 24 -0.50 4.48 -3.24
C LEU A 24 0.03 5.44 -2.17
N LEU A 25 0.44 6.64 -2.58
CA LEU A 25 0.62 7.79 -1.70
C LEU A 25 -0.08 9.02 -2.29
N CYS A 26 -0.87 9.73 -1.47
CA CYS A 26 -1.49 10.99 -1.86
C CYS A 26 -0.56 12.18 -1.55
N ASN A 27 -0.75 13.29 -2.28
CA ASN A 27 0.05 14.50 -2.14
C ASN A 27 -0.46 15.39 -0.98
N ALA A 28 -0.51 14.84 0.24
CA ALA A 28 -0.85 15.59 1.44
C ALA A 28 0.26 15.43 2.49
N SER A 29 0.53 16.48 3.25
CA SER A 29 1.62 16.51 4.25
C SER A 29 1.48 15.45 5.35
N TRP A 30 0.26 14.94 5.56
CA TRP A 30 -0.08 13.91 6.54
C TRP A 30 -0.50 12.58 5.90
N SER A 31 -0.38 12.44 4.57
CA SER A 31 -0.72 11.19 3.89
C SER A 31 0.26 10.08 4.32
N GLN A 32 -0.29 8.93 4.66
CA GLN A 32 0.50 7.70 4.79
C GLN A 32 0.46 6.89 3.49
N VAL A 33 1.43 5.98 3.33
CA VAL A 33 1.47 5.04 2.22
C VAL A 33 0.38 3.99 2.44
N VAL A 34 -0.50 3.84 1.45
CA VAL A 34 -1.53 2.81 1.41
C VAL A 34 -0.99 1.63 0.63
N TYR A 35 -0.72 0.53 1.33
CA TYR A 35 -0.35 -0.73 0.69
C TYR A 35 -1.60 -1.50 0.27
N ASN A 36 -1.48 -2.27 -0.80
CA ASN A 36 -2.56 -3.13 -1.32
C ASN A 36 -3.78 -2.33 -1.76
N PHE A 37 -3.55 -1.10 -2.25
CA PHE A 37 -4.58 -0.30 -2.85
C PHE A 37 -5.12 -1.02 -4.09
N PRO A 38 -6.44 -1.07 -4.32
CA PRO A 38 -7.00 -2.07 -5.25
C PRO A 38 -6.55 -1.89 -6.71
N SER A 39 -6.31 -0.65 -7.15
CA SER A 39 -5.74 -0.35 -8.48
C SER A 39 -5.40 1.14 -8.60
N CYS A 40 -4.32 1.48 -9.30
CA CYS A 40 -3.98 2.87 -9.59
C CYS A 40 -5.04 3.61 -10.41
N SER A 41 -5.92 2.92 -11.13
CA SER A 41 -7.05 3.54 -11.83
C SER A 41 -8.02 4.25 -10.88
N MET A 42 -8.05 3.87 -9.60
CA MET A 42 -8.92 4.49 -8.58
C MET A 42 -8.17 5.47 -7.66
N ALA A 43 -6.85 5.63 -7.86
CA ALA A 43 -6.00 6.38 -6.94
C ALA A 43 -6.39 7.87 -6.87
N ALA A 44 -6.70 8.48 -8.01
CA ALA A 44 -7.10 9.88 -8.08
C ALA A 44 -8.40 10.14 -7.31
N THR A 45 -9.42 9.32 -7.52
CA THR A 45 -10.70 9.42 -6.81
C THR A 45 -10.52 9.23 -5.30
N TYR A 46 -9.69 8.26 -4.89
CA TYR A 46 -9.41 8.03 -3.48
C TYR A 46 -8.70 9.22 -2.83
N CYS A 47 -7.62 9.74 -3.43
CA CYS A 47 -6.89 10.88 -2.86
C CYS A 47 -7.76 12.14 -2.80
N ALA A 48 -8.63 12.35 -3.80
CA ALA A 48 -9.58 13.47 -3.79
C ALA A 48 -10.63 13.32 -2.68
N ALA A 49 -11.23 12.14 -2.52
CA ALA A 49 -12.31 11.91 -1.57
C ALA A 49 -11.84 11.75 -0.12
N ALA A 50 -10.73 11.04 0.11
CA ALA A 50 -10.23 10.74 1.45
C ALA A 50 -9.37 11.87 2.03
N GLN A 51 -8.63 12.58 1.19
CA GLN A 51 -7.63 13.56 1.65
C GLN A 51 -7.73 14.94 0.98
N GLY A 52 -8.67 15.14 0.04
CA GLY A 52 -8.79 16.42 -0.68
C GLY A 52 -7.55 16.75 -1.51
N SER A 53 -6.82 15.74 -1.98
CA SER A 53 -5.53 15.92 -2.66
C SER A 53 -5.39 15.06 -3.92
N THR A 54 -4.30 15.23 -4.65
CA THR A 54 -3.93 14.45 -5.84
C THR A 54 -3.08 13.24 -5.48
N VAL A 55 -2.86 12.35 -6.46
CA VAL A 55 -1.89 11.26 -6.34
C VAL A 55 -0.47 11.83 -6.34
N ASN A 56 0.39 11.36 -5.44
CA ASN A 56 1.84 11.60 -5.50
C ASN A 56 2.50 10.47 -6.32
N TYR A 57 2.31 9.21 -5.90
CA TYR A 57 2.70 8.05 -6.69
C TYR A 57 1.72 6.89 -6.51
N CYS A 58 1.65 6.04 -7.54
CA CYS A 58 0.97 4.76 -7.50
C CYS A 58 1.69 3.73 -8.40
N TYR A 59 1.95 2.53 -7.90
CA TYR A 59 2.59 1.43 -8.65
C TYR A 59 2.10 0.05 -8.22
#